data_AF-A0A497C9Q2-F1
#
_entry.id   AF-A0A497C9Q2-F1
#
_cell.length_a   1.000
_cell.length_b   1.000
_cell.length_c   1.000
_cell.angle_alpha   90.00
_cell.angle_beta   90.00
_cell.angle_gamma   90.00
#
_symmetry.space_group_name_H-M   'P 1'
#
loop_
_entity.id
_entity.type
_entity.pdbx_description
1 polymer ?
#
loop_
_entity_poly.entity_id
_entity_poly.type
_entity_poly.pdbx_seq_one_letter_code
_entity_poly.pdbx_strand_id
1 'polypeptide(L)'
;MNLTPTIETSARRLFPHQSPEQAFAELLLERAQKKLIQYQAAIRLFQTKYGQDFEVFRKHVISTEPSLEVEQDYFDWELAMTGVADMRAEIVRLKNSGR
;
A
#
# COMPACT_ATOMS: atom_id res chain seq x y z
N MET A 1 2.19 10.73 -23.01
CA MET A 1 1.97 9.27 -23.11
C MET A 1 1.10 9.00 -24.33
N ASN A 2 1.40 8.03 -25.21
CA ASN A 2 0.49 7.70 -26.31
C ASN A 2 -0.59 6.73 -25.82
N LEU A 3 -1.81 7.24 -25.65
CA LEU A 3 -2.97 6.44 -25.23
C LEU A 3 -3.70 5.87 -26.43
N THR A 4 -4.32 4.70 -26.24
CA THR A 4 -5.25 4.19 -27.23
C THR A 4 -6.53 5.04 -27.24
N PRO A 5 -7.25 5.14 -28.38
CA PRO A 5 -8.48 5.91 -28.46
C PRO A 5 -9.53 5.50 -27.40
N THR A 6 -9.58 4.21 -27.05
CA THR A 6 -10.48 3.68 -26.02
C THR A 6 -10.12 4.20 -24.63
N ILE A 7 -8.84 4.24 -24.27
CA ILE A 7 -8.39 4.75 -22.97
C ILE A 7 -8.62 6.26 -22.89
N GLU A 8 -8.28 7.00 -23.95
CA GLU A 8 -8.49 8.45 -24.00
C GLU A 8 -9.98 8.82 -23.86
N THR A 9 -10.86 8.12 -24.59
CA THR A 9 -12.31 8.32 -24.50
C THR A 9 -12.83 8.05 -23.08
N SER A 10 -12.33 6.98 -22.46
CA SER A 10 -12.72 6.62 -21.09
C SER A 10 -12.24 7.65 -20.07
N ALA A 11 -10.99 8.12 -20.19
CA ALA A 11 -10.42 9.16 -19.33
C ALA A 11 -11.21 10.47 -19.43
N ARG A 12 -11.52 10.93 -20.65
CA ARG A 12 -12.34 12.13 -20.87
C ARG A 12 -13.74 12.02 -20.25
N ARG A 13 -14.32 10.81 -20.24
CA ARG A 13 -15.66 10.57 -19.66
C ARG A 13 -15.65 10.50 -18.14
N LEU A 14 -14.67 9.82 -17.55
CA LEU A 14 -14.58 9.58 -16.11
C LEU A 14 -13.98 10.76 -15.35
N PHE A 15 -13.10 11.51 -16.02
CA PHE A 15 -12.41 12.67 -15.48
C PHE A 15 -12.61 13.87 -16.42
N PRO A 16 -13.86 14.33 -16.62
CA PRO A 16 -14.09 15.55 -17.36
C PRO A 16 -13.33 16.66 -16.63
N HIS A 17 -12.59 17.49 -17.35
CA HIS A 17 -11.73 18.57 -16.82
C HIS A 17 -10.31 18.18 -16.39
N GLN A 18 -9.86 16.94 -16.59
CA GLN A 18 -8.46 16.57 -16.35
C GLN A 18 -7.73 16.21 -17.65
N SER A 19 -6.43 16.50 -17.71
CA SER A 19 -5.56 15.90 -18.72
C SER A 19 -5.43 14.39 -18.46
N PRO A 20 -5.06 13.58 -19.47
CA PRO A 20 -4.84 12.16 -19.25
C PRO A 20 -3.75 11.87 -18.20
N GLU A 21 -2.72 12.71 -18.11
CA GLU A 21 -1.69 12.63 -17.08
C GLU A 21 -2.25 12.90 -15.68
N GLN A 22 -3.13 13.90 -15.53
CA GLN A 22 -3.79 14.22 -14.26
C GLN A 22 -4.72 13.07 -13.82
N ALA A 23 -5.54 12.55 -14.74
CA ALA A 23 -6.39 11.39 -14.47
C ALA A 23 -5.58 10.16 -14.08
N PHE A 24 -4.43 9.93 -14.74
CA PHE A 24 -3.55 8.82 -14.39
C PHE A 24 -2.90 9.00 -13.01
N ALA A 25 -2.46 10.22 -12.68
CA ALA A 25 -1.91 10.52 -11.35
C ALA A 25 -2.95 10.31 -10.24
N GLU A 26 -4.21 10.69 -10.48
CA GLU A 26 -5.31 10.45 -9.54
C GLU A 26 -5.57 8.95 -9.35
N LEU A 27 -5.63 8.17 -10.44
CA LEU A 27 -5.77 6.71 -10.36
C LEU A 27 -4.62 6.03 -9.60
N LEU A 28 -3.38 6.50 -9.80
CA LEU A 28 -2.22 6.02 -9.03
C LEU A 28 -2.35 6.38 -7.54
N LEU A 29 -2.83 7.58 -7.23
CA LEU A 29 -3.03 8.03 -5.86
C LEU A 29 -4.09 7.18 -5.15
N GLU A 30 -5.23 6.93 -5.79
CA GLU A 30 -6.27 6.03 -5.28
C GLU A 30 -5.73 4.62 -5.05
N ARG A 31 -4.94 4.10 -5.99
CA ARG A 31 -4.30 2.79 -5.87
C ARG A 31 -3.36 2.71 -4.66
N ALA A 32 -2.52 3.73 -4.46
CA ALA A 32 -1.60 3.81 -3.34
C ALA A 32 -2.35 3.92 -1.99
N GLN A 33 -3.41 4.72 -1.93
CA GLN A 33 -4.27 4.83 -0.74
C GLN A 33 -4.95 3.50 -0.40
N LYS A 34 -5.51 2.80 -1.40
CA LYS A 34 -6.11 1.48 -1.19
C LYS A 34 -5.10 0.47 -0.67
N LYS A 35 -3.88 0.46 -1.22
CA LYS A 35 -2.78 -0.40 -0.74
C LYS A 35 -2.36 -0.05 0.69
N LEU A 36 -2.26 1.24 1.03
CA LEU A 36 -1.98 1.69 2.39
C LEU A 36 -3.02 1.14 3.39
N ILE A 37 -4.32 1.24 3.05
CA ILE A 37 -5.41 0.71 3.89
C ILE A 37 -5.28 -0.80 4.07
N GLN A 38 -4.93 -1.53 3.01
CA GLN A 38 -4.71 -2.98 3.07
C GLN A 38 -3.57 -3.36 4.02
N TYR A 39 -2.41 -2.70 3.91
CA TYR A 39 -1.28 -2.97 4.80
C TYR A 39 -1.58 -2.58 6.25
N GLN A 40 -2.28 -1.46 6.48
CA GLN A 40 -2.71 -1.08 7.83
C GLN A 40 -3.70 -2.09 8.43
N ALA A 41 -4.59 -2.67 7.62
CA ALA A 41 -5.48 -3.72 8.07
C ALA A 41 -4.72 -5.00 8.43
N ALA A 42 -3.73 -5.41 7.64
CA ALA A 42 -2.86 -6.54 7.96
C ALA A 42 -2.09 -6.32 9.26
N ILE A 43 -1.51 -5.13 9.48
CA ILE A 43 -0.84 -4.80 10.75
C ILE A 43 -1.81 -4.94 11.93
N ARG A 44 -3.03 -4.39 11.83
CA ARG A 44 -4.03 -4.50 12.92
C ARG A 44 -4.45 -5.96 13.16
N LEU A 45 -4.55 -6.76 12.11
CA LEU A 45 -4.85 -8.18 12.22
C LEU A 45 -3.77 -8.88 13.05
N PHE A 46 -2.49 -8.68 12.73
CA PHE A 46 -1.41 -9.33 13.46
C PHE A 46 -1.24 -8.79 14.89
N GLN A 47 -1.42 -7.47 15.10
CA GLN A 47 -1.47 -6.89 16.45
C GLN A 47 -2.57 -7.54 17.31
N THR A 48 -3.72 -7.80 16.71
CA THR A 48 -4.83 -8.50 17.39
C THR A 48 -4.49 -9.97 17.63
N LYS A 49 -3.91 -10.67 16.65
CA LYS A 49 -3.53 -12.09 16.74
C LYS A 49 -2.53 -12.33 17.86
N TYR A 50 -1.52 -11.46 18.00
CA TYR A 50 -0.40 -11.66 18.91
C TYR A 50 -0.46 -10.82 20.19
N GLY A 51 -1.36 -9.84 20.28
CA GLY A 51 -1.54 -9.00 21.46
C GLY A 51 -0.35 -8.09 21.77
N GLN A 52 0.53 -7.84 20.80
CA GLN A 52 1.76 -7.07 20.97
C GLN A 52 2.08 -6.28 19.69
N ASP A 53 3.04 -5.35 19.76
CA ASP A 53 3.54 -4.66 18.57
C ASP A 53 4.54 -5.53 17.77
N PHE A 54 4.84 -5.07 16.55
CA PHE A 54 5.70 -5.79 15.62
C PHE A 54 7.14 -5.96 16.14
N GLU A 55 7.70 -4.97 16.85
CA GLU A 55 9.09 -5.04 17.30
C GLU A 55 9.26 -6.03 18.47
N VAL A 56 8.27 -6.11 19.36
CA VAL A 56 8.21 -7.14 20.40
C VAL A 56 8.05 -8.52 19.76
N PHE A 57 7.15 -8.66 18.79
CA PHE A 57 6.94 -9.92 18.06
C PHE A 57 8.18 -10.38 17.30
N ARG A 58 8.82 -9.48 16.54
CA ARG A 58 10.07 -9.75 15.82
C ARG A 58 11.15 -10.30 16.74
N LYS A 59 11.36 -9.67 17.90
CA LYS A 59 12.36 -10.14 18.88
C LYS A 59 12.06 -11.56 19.35
N HIS A 60 10.80 -11.85 19.63
CA HIS A 60 10.37 -13.20 20.03
C HIS A 60 10.68 -14.23 18.94
N VAL A 61 10.23 -13.99 17.69
CA VAL A 61 10.46 -14.87 16.54
C VAL A 61 11.94 -15.15 16.31
N ILE A 62 12.80 -14.12 16.32
CA ILE A 62 14.25 -14.27 16.11
C ILE A 62 14.95 -15.02 17.27
N SER A 63 14.44 -14.87 18.49
CA SER A 63 15.04 -15.47 19.69
C SER A 63 14.61 -16.92 19.96
N THR A 64 13.72 -17.48 19.14
CA THR A 64 13.10 -18.78 19.36
C THR A 64 13.12 -19.63 18.08
N GLU A 65 12.64 -20.86 18.17
CA GLU A 65 12.33 -21.70 17.01
C GLU A 65 10.80 -21.68 16.80
N PRO A 66 10.27 -20.70 16.04
CA PRO A 66 8.83 -20.57 15.82
C PRO A 66 8.30 -21.71 14.96
N SER A 67 6.98 -21.93 15.01
CA SER A 67 6.33 -22.77 14.00
C SER A 67 6.37 -22.08 12.63
N LEU A 68 6.25 -22.87 11.56
CA LEU A 68 6.16 -22.36 10.18
C LEU A 68 5.06 -21.30 10.01
N GLU A 69 3.92 -21.46 10.70
CA GLU A 69 2.84 -20.47 10.68
C GLU A 69 3.29 -19.13 11.27
N VAL A 70 3.98 -19.15 12.41
CA VAL A 70 4.47 -17.93 13.08
C VAL A 70 5.57 -17.26 12.25
N GLU A 71 6.42 -18.04 11.59
CA GLU A 71 7.44 -17.51 10.68
C GLU A 71 6.80 -16.87 9.43
N GLN A 72 5.78 -17.49 8.85
CA GLN A 72 5.03 -16.91 7.73
C GLN A 72 4.37 -15.57 8.14
N ASP A 73 3.71 -15.55 9.29
CA ASP A 73 3.09 -14.33 9.83
C ASP A 73 4.12 -13.24 10.12
N TYR A 74 5.34 -13.60 10.55
CA TYR A 74 6.44 -12.66 10.68
C TYR A 74 6.79 -11.97 9.36
N PHE A 75 6.99 -12.74 8.29
CA PHE A 75 7.29 -12.17 6.98
C PHE A 75 6.14 -11.33 6.43
N ASP A 76 4.90 -11.79 6.59
CA ASP A 76 3.72 -11.06 6.11
C ASP A 76 3.50 -9.75 6.89
N TRP A 77 3.76 -9.75 8.20
CA TRP A 77 3.69 -8.53 9.01
C TRP A 77 4.84 -7.57 8.66
N GLU A 78 6.06 -8.06 8.49
CA GLU A 78 7.20 -7.25 8.04
C GLU A 78 6.94 -6.59 6.67
N LEU A 79 6.37 -7.36 5.74
CA LEU A 79 5.95 -6.87 4.43
C LEU A 79 4.92 -5.76 4.57
N ALA A 80 3.94 -5.90 5.48
CA ALA A 80 2.94 -4.87 5.73
C ALA A 80 3.56 -3.60 6.34
N MET A 81 4.50 -3.73 7.27
CA MET A 81 5.21 -2.59 7.86
C MET A 81 5.98 -1.79 6.79
N THR A 82 6.73 -2.49 5.93
CA THR A 82 7.46 -1.89 4.81
C THR A 82 6.49 -1.25 3.81
N GLY A 83 5.42 -1.97 3.44
CA GLY A 83 4.41 -1.50 2.51
C GLY A 83 3.69 -0.22 2.98
N VAL A 84 3.48 -0.03 4.29
CA VAL A 84 2.94 1.23 4.83
C VAL A 84 3.91 2.39 4.58
N ALA A 85 5.20 2.21 4.85
CA ALA A 85 6.20 3.24 4.66
C ALA A 85 6.30 3.65 3.18
N ASP A 86 6.35 2.66 2.29
CA ASP A 86 6.42 2.87 0.84
C ASP A 86 5.19 3.58 0.29
N MET A 87 3.99 3.15 0.67
CA MET A 87 2.76 3.78 0.19
C MET A 87 2.58 5.20 0.72
N ARG A 88 3.02 5.48 1.96
CA ARG A 88 3.04 6.86 2.47
C ARG A 88 3.97 7.75 1.64
N ALA A 89 5.17 7.26 1.33
CA ALA A 89 6.13 8.00 0.50
C ALA A 89 5.58 8.24 -0.92
N GLU A 90 4.95 7.22 -1.52
CA GLU A 90 4.34 7.33 -2.85
C GLU A 90 3.18 8.33 -2.88
N ILE A 91 2.29 8.30 -1.88
CA ILE A 91 1.20 9.27 -1.76
C ILE A 91 1.73 10.70 -1.66
N VAL A 92 2.82 10.93 -0.91
CA VAL A 92 3.45 12.25 -0.83
C VAL A 92 4.00 12.68 -2.20
N ARG A 93 4.70 11.78 -2.91
CA ARG A 93 5.19 12.06 -4.27
C ARG A 93 4.05 12.45 -5.21
N LEU A 94 3.02 11.62 -5.31
CA LEU A 94 1.89 11.84 -6.22
C LEU A 94 1.11 13.13 -5.91
N LYS A 95 0.93 13.48 -4.64
CA LYS A 95 0.29 14.76 -4.24
C LYS A 95 1.13 15.98 -4.61
N ASN A 96 2.45 15.84 -4.68
CA ASN A 96 3.35 16.93 -5.05
C ASN A 96 3.56 17.01 -6.57
N SER A 97 3.37 15.92 -7.31
CA SER A 97 3.46 15.87 -8.77
C SER A 97 2.23 16.47 -9.49
N GLY A 98 1.11 16.63 -8.79
CA GLY A 98 -0.14 17.19 -9.33
C GLY A 98 -0.31 18.71 -9.14
N ARG A 99 0.75 19.43 -8.73
CA ARG A 99 0.77 20.90 -8.63
C ARG A 99 1.41 21.53 -9.87
#